data_AF-A0A8H9ID18-F1
#
_entry.id   AF-A0A8H9ID18-F1
#
_cell.length_a   1.000
_cell.length_b   1.000
_cell.length_c   1.000
_cell.angle_alpha   90.00
_cell.angle_beta   90.00
_cell.angle_gamma   90.00
#
_symmetry.space_group_name_H-M   'P 1'
#
loop_
_entity.id
_entity.type
_entity.pdbx_description
1 polymer ?
#
loop_
_entity_poly.entity_id
_entity_poly.type
_entity_poly.pdbx_seq_one_letter_code
_entity_poly.pdbx_strand_id
1 'polypeptide(L)'
;MTMLLRPGLFMVGLLLSVTAWAEVPVAIKGELKKWHKITVEFDGPNVSEHDDVNPFVNYRLNVTFTHTSTKAAYHVPGYFAADGDAANSGAQAGNKWRAHFSPNQTGKWHWQASFIKGRYVAVADTTKTGLDAGYMNGQSGAFTVAATDKLPPDFRATGRLEYVNEPYLRFAESGGYFIKAGPDSPENLLSYEDFDGSFKTDGIKDNLIKNWQPHRQDWKPGDPTWQSPGEKGEKGEGKGKGLIGALNYIVSKGMNSISFLTLNILGDDQNVFPYVDTNEVLRFDVSKFAQWEIVFEHAQSLGLFLHFKTQEVENQGLLDNGGLGLERKLYYRELVARFGHHLALNWNLGEENGEWHPNPPTPPQTSIQRLAMAMYFQQIDPYQHHRVIHNGQYFHDIAATGSHYTGASVQTSSPDFSKIHGAVKTLRSWPVSNGRPLAIAVDEPGDAEYALRSDALDPEHFNARANGLWGALLAGAWGTEWCFGYKNSHSDLTAQSWRTRDNFWTQAKHAIDSFGRFQQKNFML
;
A
#
# COMPACT_ATOMS: atom_id res chain seq x y z
N MET A 1 29.41 -35.80 -79.82
CA MET A 1 28.49 -34.67 -79.58
C MET A 1 27.80 -34.98 -78.26
N THR A 2 28.41 -34.55 -77.16
CA THR A 2 28.08 -34.99 -75.80
C THR A 2 27.78 -33.73 -74.99
N MET A 3 26.51 -33.48 -74.71
CA MET A 3 26.04 -32.33 -73.94
C MET A 3 26.01 -32.70 -72.45
N LEU A 4 26.84 -32.04 -71.65
CA LEU A 4 26.83 -32.08 -70.19
C LEU A 4 25.98 -30.92 -69.67
N LEU A 5 24.81 -31.21 -69.07
CA LEU A 5 24.06 -30.27 -68.25
C LEU A 5 24.59 -30.29 -66.81
N ARG A 6 24.97 -29.13 -66.29
CA ARG A 6 25.22 -28.90 -64.86
C ARG A 6 23.95 -28.32 -64.21
N PRO A 7 23.51 -28.79 -63.04
CA PRO A 7 22.50 -28.09 -62.25
C PRO A 7 23.18 -27.04 -61.36
N GLY A 8 22.78 -25.77 -61.53
CA GLY A 8 23.14 -24.67 -60.64
C GLY A 8 22.26 -24.70 -59.40
N LEU A 9 22.89 -24.82 -58.23
CA LEU A 9 22.24 -24.75 -56.92
C LEU A 9 21.94 -23.27 -56.59
N PHE A 10 20.68 -22.85 -56.66
CA PHE A 10 20.26 -21.54 -56.16
C PHE A 10 20.08 -21.62 -54.65
N MET A 11 21.05 -21.09 -53.90
CA MET A 11 20.98 -20.96 -52.45
C MET A 11 20.29 -19.62 -52.11
N VAL A 12 19.00 -19.68 -51.77
CA VAL A 12 18.25 -18.53 -51.26
C VAL A 12 18.71 -18.29 -49.83
N GLY A 13 19.55 -17.27 -49.63
CA GLY A 13 19.94 -16.79 -48.31
C GLY A 13 18.76 -16.14 -47.61
N LEU A 14 18.17 -16.83 -46.65
CA LEU A 14 17.20 -16.27 -45.72
C LEU A 14 17.96 -15.32 -44.77
N LEU A 15 17.97 -14.03 -45.08
CA LEU A 15 18.41 -12.98 -44.14
C LEU A 15 17.38 -12.92 -43.01
N LEU A 16 17.61 -13.69 -41.96
CA LEU A 16 17.01 -13.45 -40.65
C LEU A 16 17.55 -12.10 -40.17
N SER A 17 16.80 -11.03 -40.42
CA SER A 17 16.98 -9.76 -39.74
C SER A 17 16.71 -9.99 -38.26
N VAL A 18 17.77 -10.28 -37.51
CA VAL A 18 17.77 -10.10 -36.06
C VAL A 18 17.75 -8.59 -35.87
N THR A 19 16.57 -8.01 -35.65
CA THR A 19 16.48 -6.65 -35.13
C THR A 19 17.16 -6.69 -33.76
N ALA A 20 18.41 -6.26 -33.70
CA ALA A 20 19.07 -5.93 -32.45
C ALA A 20 18.32 -4.72 -31.88
N TRP A 21 17.41 -4.99 -30.96
CA TRP A 21 16.65 -3.97 -30.25
C TRP A 21 17.65 -3.09 -29.48
N ALA A 22 17.52 -1.77 -29.58
CA ALA A 22 18.41 -0.87 -28.88
C ALA A 22 18.15 -0.97 -27.37
N GLU A 23 19.11 -1.49 -26.62
CA GLU A 23 19.10 -1.45 -25.16
C GLU A 23 19.03 0.01 -24.70
N VAL A 24 18.05 0.32 -23.85
CA VAL A 24 17.95 1.64 -23.23
C VAL A 24 18.79 1.69 -21.94
N PRO A 25 19.24 2.89 -21.52
CA PRO A 25 19.86 3.06 -20.22
C PRO A 25 19.01 2.45 -19.10
N VAL A 26 19.65 1.64 -18.26
CA VAL A 26 19.06 1.05 -17.05
C VAL A 26 19.90 1.43 -15.83
N ALA A 27 19.24 1.92 -14.80
CA ALA A 27 19.85 2.22 -13.51
C ALA A 27 19.28 1.30 -12.43
N ILE A 28 20.16 0.61 -11.71
CA ILE A 28 19.80 -0.13 -10.50
C ILE A 28 20.12 0.77 -9.29
N LYS A 29 19.08 1.15 -8.54
CA LYS A 29 19.19 2.08 -7.41
C LYS A 29 18.77 1.41 -6.10
N GLY A 30 19.24 1.98 -4.99
CA GLY A 30 19.00 1.48 -3.62
C GLY A 30 20.13 0.57 -3.12
N GLU A 31 20.03 0.15 -1.86
CA GLU A 31 20.96 -0.79 -1.27
C GLU A 31 20.63 -2.21 -1.77
N LEU A 32 21.60 -2.89 -2.41
CA LEU A 32 21.41 -4.25 -2.94
C LEU A 32 21.47 -5.30 -1.83
N LYS A 33 20.47 -5.28 -0.94
CA LYS A 33 20.38 -6.10 0.26
C LYS A 33 19.02 -6.79 0.38
N LYS A 34 19.01 -7.96 1.01
CA LYS A 34 17.78 -8.72 1.28
C LYS A 34 16.80 -7.84 2.06
N TRP A 35 15.54 -7.83 1.65
CA TRP A 35 14.42 -7.02 2.19
C TRP A 35 14.42 -5.54 1.85
N HIS A 36 15.46 -5.01 1.19
CA HIS A 36 15.51 -3.60 0.81
C HIS A 36 14.79 -3.35 -0.51
N LYS A 37 14.25 -2.15 -0.69
CA LYS A 37 13.74 -1.69 -1.99
C LYS A 37 14.91 -1.53 -2.97
N ILE A 38 14.91 -2.35 -4.02
CA ILE A 38 15.78 -2.21 -5.18
C ILE A 38 14.93 -1.65 -6.32
N THR A 39 15.34 -0.51 -6.87
CA THR A 39 14.65 0.11 -8.01
C THR A 39 15.39 -0.19 -9.29
N VAL A 40 14.69 -0.78 -10.26
CA VAL A 40 15.16 -0.86 -11.64
C VAL A 40 14.48 0.26 -12.41
N GLU A 41 15.27 1.23 -12.88
CA GLU A 41 14.79 2.39 -13.63
C GLU A 41 15.28 2.33 -15.07
N PHE A 42 14.39 2.59 -16.00
CA PHE A 42 14.66 2.58 -17.44
C PHE A 42 14.33 3.92 -18.06
N ASP A 43 15.09 4.29 -19.10
CA ASP A 43 14.66 5.30 -20.06
C ASP A 43 13.64 4.69 -21.02
N GLY A 44 12.41 5.16 -20.95
CA GLY A 44 11.31 4.76 -21.82
C GLY A 44 10.86 5.91 -22.74
N PRO A 45 9.62 5.84 -23.27
CA PRO A 45 9.05 6.95 -24.01
C PRO A 45 8.91 8.16 -23.10
N ASN A 46 9.19 9.34 -23.65
CA ASN A 46 8.92 10.60 -22.98
C ASN A 46 7.41 10.88 -23.06
N VAL A 47 6.75 10.87 -21.90
CA VAL A 47 5.30 11.03 -21.77
C VAL A 47 4.95 11.98 -20.62
N SER A 48 3.69 12.39 -20.55
CA SER A 48 3.14 13.20 -19.45
C SER A 48 1.85 12.64 -18.89
N GLU A 49 1.52 13.05 -17.66
CA GLU A 49 0.25 12.77 -17.00
C GLU A 49 -0.96 13.14 -17.88
N HIS A 50 -0.82 14.13 -18.77
CA HIS A 50 -1.88 14.66 -19.62
C HIS A 50 -1.76 14.26 -21.10
N ASP A 51 -0.84 13.38 -21.47
CA ASP A 51 -0.65 12.99 -22.88
C ASP A 51 -1.88 12.33 -23.48
N ASP A 52 -2.10 12.56 -24.78
CA ASP A 52 -3.17 11.93 -25.57
C ASP A 52 -3.13 10.40 -25.47
N VAL A 53 -1.93 9.82 -25.56
CA VAL A 53 -1.71 8.41 -25.24
C VAL A 53 -1.48 8.29 -23.75
N ASN A 54 -2.57 8.08 -22.99
CA ASN A 54 -2.52 7.96 -21.54
C ASN A 54 -1.43 6.94 -21.11
N PRO A 55 -0.38 7.37 -20.38
CA PRO A 55 0.75 6.54 -20.05
C PRO A 55 0.44 5.43 -19.04
N PHE A 56 -0.60 5.61 -18.23
CA PHE A 56 -1.04 4.67 -17.21
C PHE A 56 -1.90 3.55 -17.79
N VAL A 57 -2.75 3.87 -18.76
CA VAL A 57 -3.67 2.89 -19.39
C VAL A 57 -3.00 2.13 -20.54
N ASN A 58 -2.22 2.85 -21.35
CA ASN A 58 -1.81 2.37 -22.67
C ASN A 58 -0.38 1.81 -22.72
N TYR A 59 0.29 1.76 -21.58
CA TYR A 59 1.58 1.09 -21.42
C TYR A 59 1.53 0.11 -20.25
N ARG A 60 2.25 -0.99 -20.38
CA ARG A 60 2.42 -1.97 -19.31
C ARG A 60 3.88 -2.36 -19.20
N LEU A 61 4.53 -1.91 -18.12
CA LEU A 61 5.82 -2.42 -17.68
C LEU A 61 5.60 -3.54 -16.66
N ASN A 62 6.23 -4.68 -16.87
CA ASN A 62 6.44 -5.71 -15.87
C ASN A 62 7.93 -6.09 -15.86
N VAL A 63 8.49 -6.35 -14.69
CA VAL A 63 9.86 -6.88 -14.56
C VAL A 63 9.81 -8.18 -13.79
N THR A 64 10.33 -9.25 -14.41
CA THR A 64 10.44 -10.56 -13.77
C THR A 64 11.82 -10.67 -13.14
N PHE A 65 11.88 -10.90 -11.83
CA PHE A 65 13.11 -11.13 -11.08
C PHE A 65 13.22 -12.61 -10.74
N THR A 66 14.34 -13.25 -11.05
CA THR A 66 14.57 -14.69 -10.82
C THR A 66 15.86 -14.93 -10.07
N HIS A 67 15.79 -15.61 -8.93
CA HIS A 67 16.97 -15.96 -8.16
C HIS A 67 17.74 -17.09 -8.87
N THR A 68 19.05 -16.94 -9.05
CA THR A 68 19.86 -17.87 -9.86
C THR A 68 19.82 -19.29 -9.31
N SER A 69 19.92 -19.46 -7.99
CA SER A 69 20.08 -20.79 -7.38
C SER A 69 18.74 -21.48 -7.10
N THR A 70 17.80 -20.77 -6.46
CA THR A 70 16.51 -21.37 -6.05
C THR A 70 15.43 -21.31 -7.13
N LYS A 71 15.66 -20.54 -8.19
CA LYS A 71 14.69 -20.27 -9.27
C LYS A 71 13.40 -19.59 -8.79
N ALA A 72 13.36 -19.09 -7.55
CA ALA A 72 12.26 -18.26 -7.08
C ALA A 72 12.10 -17.04 -7.99
N ALA A 73 10.86 -16.75 -8.39
CA ALA A 73 10.56 -15.71 -9.37
C ALA A 73 9.47 -14.76 -8.85
N TYR A 74 9.63 -13.47 -9.14
CA TYR A 74 8.69 -12.40 -8.81
C TYR A 74 8.33 -11.63 -10.08
N HIS A 75 7.04 -11.50 -10.36
CA HIS A 75 6.53 -10.71 -11.49
C HIS A 75 6.06 -9.36 -10.99
N VAL A 76 6.95 -8.36 -11.02
CA VAL A 76 6.70 -7.06 -10.40
C VAL A 76 6.11 -6.11 -11.44
N PRO A 77 4.94 -5.51 -11.19
CA PRO A 77 4.42 -4.45 -12.04
C PRO A 77 5.28 -3.18 -11.92
N GLY A 78 5.57 -2.56 -13.06
CA GLY A 78 6.24 -1.27 -13.12
C GLY A 78 5.29 -0.13 -13.49
N TYR A 79 5.77 1.11 -13.36
CA TYR A 79 4.98 2.32 -13.47
C TYR A 79 5.77 3.48 -14.14
N PHE A 80 5.05 4.49 -14.61
CA PHE A 80 5.60 5.75 -15.15
C PHE A 80 5.98 6.72 -14.00
N ALA A 81 7.22 7.21 -14.03
CA ALA A 81 7.86 7.95 -12.94
C ALA A 81 8.34 9.37 -13.34
N ALA A 82 7.75 9.96 -14.40
CA ALA A 82 8.09 11.29 -14.90
C ALA A 82 9.61 11.48 -15.13
N ASP A 83 10.23 12.46 -14.49
CA ASP A 83 11.67 12.76 -14.58
C ASP A 83 12.55 11.90 -13.66
N GLY A 84 11.94 11.06 -12.82
CA GLY A 84 12.62 10.26 -11.81
C GLY A 84 12.96 11.01 -10.51
N ASP A 85 12.58 12.28 -10.35
CA ASP A 85 12.71 13.05 -9.12
C ASP A 85 11.43 13.84 -8.78
N ALA A 86 10.28 13.36 -9.28
CA ALA A 86 8.98 14.03 -9.20
C ALA A 86 8.57 14.46 -7.77
N ALA A 87 9.01 13.74 -6.72
CA ALA A 87 8.74 14.15 -5.35
C ALA A 87 9.31 15.54 -5.03
N ASN A 88 10.46 15.89 -5.63
CA ASN A 88 11.16 17.16 -5.46
C ASN A 88 10.87 18.13 -6.61
N SER A 89 10.80 17.67 -7.85
CA SER A 89 10.60 18.56 -9.00
C SER A 89 9.15 18.95 -9.24
N GLY A 90 8.17 18.19 -8.73
CA GLY A 90 6.77 18.30 -9.12
C GLY A 90 6.53 17.93 -10.59
N ALA A 91 7.45 17.17 -11.21
CA ALA A 91 7.36 16.87 -12.62
C ALA A 91 6.19 15.93 -12.95
N GLN A 92 5.37 16.38 -13.90
CA GLN A 92 4.24 15.64 -14.47
C GLN A 92 4.61 14.92 -15.77
N ALA A 93 5.85 15.09 -16.25
CA ALA A 93 6.33 14.58 -17.52
C ALA A 93 7.78 14.12 -17.43
N GLY A 94 8.14 13.18 -18.29
CA GLY A 94 9.50 12.71 -18.45
C GLY A 94 9.54 11.32 -19.08
N ASN A 95 10.69 10.66 -18.99
CA ASN A 95 10.93 9.40 -19.67
C ASN A 95 11.33 8.27 -18.71
N LYS A 96 11.14 8.42 -17.40
CA LYS A 96 11.54 7.40 -16.42
C LYS A 96 10.42 6.42 -16.15
N TRP A 97 10.78 5.14 -16.14
CA TRP A 97 9.88 4.03 -15.82
C TRP A 97 10.55 3.13 -14.80
N ARG A 98 9.80 2.68 -13.79
CA ARG A 98 10.37 2.00 -12.62
C ARG A 98 9.64 0.71 -12.29
N ALA A 99 10.39 -0.23 -11.72
CA ALA A 99 9.84 -1.34 -10.94
C ALA A 99 10.58 -1.44 -9.60
N HIS A 100 9.85 -1.69 -8.52
CA HIS A 100 10.39 -1.83 -7.16
C HIS A 100 10.39 -3.29 -6.72
N PHE A 101 11.58 -3.82 -6.51
CA PHE A 101 11.80 -5.19 -6.08
C PHE A 101 12.34 -5.26 -4.66
N SER A 102 11.72 -6.08 -3.80
CA SER A 102 12.22 -6.37 -2.45
C SER A 102 12.59 -7.86 -2.34
N PRO A 103 13.88 -8.22 -2.51
CA PRO A 103 14.34 -9.61 -2.55
C PRO A 103 14.24 -10.27 -1.18
N ASN A 104 13.76 -11.51 -1.14
CA ASN A 104 13.73 -12.33 0.07
C ASN A 104 14.96 -13.24 0.27
N GLN A 105 15.91 -13.21 -0.66
CA GLN A 105 17.10 -14.06 -0.62
C GLN A 105 18.34 -13.27 -1.02
N THR A 106 19.46 -13.59 -0.36
CA THR A 106 20.80 -13.15 -0.76
C THR A 106 21.26 -13.95 -1.98
N GLY A 107 22.26 -13.44 -2.69
CA GLY A 107 22.82 -14.08 -3.89
C GLY A 107 22.41 -13.37 -5.17
N LYS A 108 22.67 -14.03 -6.30
CA LYS A 108 22.49 -13.44 -7.62
C LYS A 108 21.03 -13.52 -8.07
N TRP A 109 20.52 -12.39 -8.53
CA TRP A 109 19.20 -12.25 -9.14
C TRP A 109 19.36 -11.79 -10.58
N HIS A 110 18.61 -12.41 -11.48
CA HIS A 110 18.43 -11.95 -12.86
C HIS A 110 17.12 -11.19 -12.96
N TRP A 111 17.05 -10.22 -13.85
CA TRP A 111 15.81 -9.53 -14.18
C TRP A 111 15.59 -9.53 -15.70
N GLN A 112 14.32 -9.52 -16.11
CA GLN A 112 13.90 -9.33 -17.50
C GLN A 112 12.66 -8.44 -17.55
N ALA A 113 12.72 -7.39 -18.39
CA ALA A 113 11.62 -6.46 -18.56
C ALA A 113 10.71 -6.87 -19.73
N SER A 114 9.41 -6.63 -19.56
CA SER A 114 8.39 -6.67 -20.61
C SER A 114 7.69 -5.32 -20.63
N PHE A 115 7.73 -4.66 -21.78
CA PHE A 115 7.13 -3.35 -21.98
C PHE A 115 6.25 -3.36 -23.22
N ILE A 116 4.94 -3.25 -22.98
CA ILE A 116 3.91 -3.43 -24.01
C ILE A 116 3.12 -2.13 -24.14
N LYS A 117 2.81 -1.73 -25.38
CA LYS A 117 2.00 -0.55 -25.70
C LYS A 117 0.73 -0.97 -26.43
N GLY A 118 -0.39 -0.35 -26.09
CA GLY A 118 -1.66 -0.55 -26.78
C GLY A 118 -2.84 -0.10 -25.93
N ARG A 119 -4.04 -0.07 -26.51
CA ARG A 119 -5.23 0.31 -25.73
C ARG A 119 -5.48 -0.67 -24.59
N TYR A 120 -5.66 -0.15 -23.38
CA TYR A 120 -6.01 -0.90 -22.16
C TYR A 120 -5.00 -1.98 -21.74
N VAL A 121 -3.76 -1.93 -22.23
CA VAL A 121 -2.77 -3.00 -21.98
C VAL A 121 -2.36 -3.10 -20.51
N ALA A 122 -2.45 -2.01 -19.74
CA ALA A 122 -2.09 -1.98 -18.33
C ALA A 122 -2.84 -3.03 -17.50
N VAL A 123 -4.10 -3.29 -17.85
CA VAL A 123 -5.00 -4.19 -17.12
C VAL A 123 -5.45 -5.41 -17.92
N ALA A 124 -4.84 -5.65 -19.08
CA ALA A 124 -5.22 -6.75 -19.97
C ALA A 124 -4.84 -8.13 -19.40
N ASP A 125 -5.81 -9.05 -19.36
CA ASP A 125 -5.64 -10.40 -18.79
C ASP A 125 -4.90 -11.38 -19.72
N THR A 126 -4.53 -10.95 -20.94
CA THR A 126 -3.85 -11.80 -21.93
C THR A 126 -2.59 -11.16 -22.49
N THR A 127 -1.69 -11.98 -23.04
CA THR A 127 -0.51 -11.54 -23.78
C THR A 127 -0.81 -11.19 -25.24
N LYS A 128 -2.05 -11.41 -25.72
CA LYS A 128 -2.47 -11.08 -27.09
C LYS A 128 -2.77 -9.59 -27.28
N THR A 129 -3.07 -8.88 -26.19
CA THR A 129 -3.40 -7.45 -26.23
C THR A 129 -2.14 -6.61 -26.16
N GLY A 130 -2.01 -5.68 -27.10
CA GLY A 130 -0.86 -4.77 -27.20
C GLY A 130 0.23 -5.27 -28.14
N LEU A 131 1.18 -4.37 -28.40
CA LEU A 131 2.34 -4.59 -29.24
C LEU A 131 3.60 -4.27 -28.43
N ASP A 132 4.75 -4.70 -28.95
CA ASP A 132 6.05 -4.29 -28.44
C ASP A 132 6.12 -2.75 -28.37
N ALA A 133 6.45 -2.21 -27.20
CA ALA A 133 6.62 -0.77 -27.02
C ALA A 133 8.01 -0.28 -27.44
N GLY A 134 8.96 -1.18 -27.72
CA GLY A 134 10.39 -0.91 -27.83
C GLY A 134 11.04 -0.68 -26.47
N TYR A 135 12.05 0.19 -26.43
CA TYR A 135 12.76 0.60 -25.21
C TYR A 135 13.32 -0.61 -24.42
N MET A 136 12.84 -0.83 -23.19
CA MET A 136 13.30 -1.89 -22.29
C MET A 136 12.63 -3.25 -22.56
N ASN A 137 11.73 -3.38 -23.54
CA ASN A 137 11.06 -4.66 -23.80
C ASN A 137 12.09 -5.76 -24.16
N GLY A 138 12.07 -6.86 -23.43
CA GLY A 138 13.00 -7.98 -23.61
C GLY A 138 14.40 -7.76 -23.01
N GLN A 139 14.74 -6.54 -22.58
CA GLN A 139 16.02 -6.24 -21.94
C GLN A 139 16.14 -7.03 -20.63
N SER A 140 17.36 -7.48 -20.32
CA SER A 140 17.64 -8.28 -19.14
C SER A 140 18.97 -7.91 -18.49
N GLY A 141 19.14 -8.27 -17.23
CA GLY A 141 20.38 -8.03 -16.50
C GLY A 141 20.43 -8.83 -15.21
N ALA A 142 21.41 -8.51 -14.36
CA ALA A 142 21.56 -9.17 -13.07
C ALA A 142 22.21 -8.25 -12.04
N PHE A 143 21.97 -8.54 -10.77
CA PHE A 143 22.67 -7.94 -9.63
C PHE A 143 22.81 -8.98 -8.51
N THR A 144 23.68 -8.70 -7.55
CA THR A 144 23.90 -9.57 -6.38
C THR A 144 23.36 -8.87 -5.14
N VAL A 145 22.54 -9.60 -4.37
CA VAL A 145 21.91 -9.15 -3.15
C VAL A 145 22.72 -9.64 -1.94
N ALA A 146 23.17 -8.72 -1.11
CA ALA A 146 23.86 -9.01 0.15
C ALA A 146 22.88 -9.19 1.32
N ALA A 147 23.39 -9.57 2.48
CA ALA A 147 22.60 -9.59 3.70
C ALA A 147 22.20 -8.16 4.13
N THR A 148 21.04 -8.04 4.78
CA THR A 148 20.64 -6.79 5.44
C THR A 148 21.53 -6.51 6.64
N ASP A 149 21.80 -5.23 6.90
CA ASP A 149 22.49 -4.71 8.08
C ASP A 149 21.59 -3.83 8.95
N LYS A 150 20.30 -3.77 8.64
CA LYS A 150 19.33 -3.03 9.43
C LYS A 150 19.04 -3.78 10.73
N LEU A 151 18.69 -3.02 11.76
CA LEU A 151 18.30 -3.53 13.07
C LEU A 151 16.83 -3.18 13.33
N PRO A 152 16.10 -3.97 14.13
CA PRO A 152 14.76 -3.59 14.57
C PRO A 152 14.77 -2.20 15.24
N PRO A 153 13.71 -1.39 15.10
CA PRO A 153 12.38 -1.75 14.61
C PRO A 153 12.20 -1.70 13.08
N ASP A 154 13.24 -1.34 12.30
CA ASP A 154 13.16 -1.32 10.84
C ASP A 154 12.76 -2.70 10.30
N PHE A 155 11.67 -2.77 9.52
CA PHE A 155 11.18 -4.05 9.02
C PHE A 155 12.16 -4.76 8.08
N ARG A 156 13.15 -4.08 7.51
CA ARG A 156 14.23 -4.72 6.74
C ARG A 156 15.11 -5.63 7.60
N ALA A 157 15.05 -5.50 8.93
CA ALA A 157 15.70 -6.40 9.88
C ALA A 157 14.85 -7.65 10.19
N THR A 158 13.52 -7.54 10.14
CA THR A 158 12.59 -8.62 10.48
C THR A 158 12.02 -9.33 9.25
N GLY A 159 12.21 -8.77 8.06
CA GLY A 159 11.66 -9.28 6.81
C GLY A 159 10.18 -8.95 6.63
N ARG A 160 9.59 -9.48 5.55
CA ARG A 160 8.19 -9.28 5.21
C ARG A 160 7.26 -9.86 6.27
N LEU A 161 6.18 -9.15 6.59
CA LEU A 161 5.11 -9.65 7.44
C LEU A 161 4.13 -10.48 6.59
N GLU A 162 4.04 -11.77 6.87
CA GLU A 162 3.30 -12.72 6.06
C GLU A 162 2.08 -13.25 6.80
N TYR A 163 1.01 -13.46 6.05
CA TYR A 163 -0.08 -14.32 6.50
C TYR A 163 0.29 -15.78 6.25
N VAL A 164 0.58 -16.52 7.32
CA VAL A 164 1.14 -17.87 7.26
C VAL A 164 0.08 -18.98 7.31
N ASN A 165 -1.13 -18.70 6.80
CA ASN A 165 -2.31 -19.58 6.92
C ASN A 165 -2.70 -19.87 8.39
N GLU A 166 -2.40 -18.94 9.29
CA GLU A 166 -2.71 -19.00 10.71
C GLU A 166 -3.48 -17.74 11.14
N PRO A 167 -4.09 -17.74 12.34
CA PRO A 167 -4.82 -16.60 12.89
C PRO A 167 -4.04 -15.28 13.07
N TYR A 168 -2.72 -15.32 12.88
CA TYR A 168 -1.80 -14.23 13.15
C TYR A 168 -0.82 -14.06 11.99
N LEU A 169 -0.24 -12.87 11.90
CA LEU A 169 0.80 -12.56 10.92
C LEU A 169 2.19 -12.81 11.51
N ARG A 170 3.12 -13.30 10.68
CA ARG A 170 4.47 -13.68 11.11
C ARG A 170 5.54 -13.12 10.18
N PHE A 171 6.62 -12.62 10.75
CA PHE A 171 7.75 -12.10 10.01
C PHE A 171 8.59 -13.20 9.36
N ALA A 172 8.91 -13.03 8.08
CA ALA A 172 9.63 -14.01 7.27
C ALA A 172 11.09 -14.23 7.69
N GLU A 173 11.79 -13.19 8.18
CA GLU A 173 13.18 -13.32 8.62
C GLU A 173 13.26 -13.76 10.08
N SER A 174 12.57 -13.03 10.96
CA SER A 174 12.72 -13.23 12.41
C SER A 174 11.86 -14.37 12.96
N GLY A 175 10.81 -14.78 12.24
CA GLY A 175 9.83 -15.76 12.72
C GLY A 175 8.88 -15.24 13.81
N GLY A 176 9.03 -13.98 14.25
CA GLY A 176 8.18 -13.37 15.28
C GLY A 176 6.77 -13.07 14.78
N TYR A 177 5.77 -13.23 15.63
CA TYR A 177 4.40 -12.82 15.32
C TYR A 177 4.20 -11.33 15.59
N PHE A 178 3.38 -10.67 14.78
CA PHE A 178 3.14 -9.24 14.92
C PHE A 178 1.83 -8.97 15.69
N ILE A 179 1.92 -8.19 16.76
CA ILE A 179 0.76 -7.67 17.49
C ILE A 179 0.63 -6.19 17.21
N LYS A 180 -0.46 -5.82 16.52
CA LYS A 180 -0.69 -4.45 16.04
C LYS A 180 -1.37 -3.58 17.09
N ALA A 181 -0.87 -2.37 17.29
CA ALA A 181 -1.62 -1.27 17.89
C ALA A 181 -1.19 0.09 17.30
N GLY A 182 -2.18 0.91 16.96
CA GLY A 182 -1.94 2.26 16.43
C GLY A 182 -3.23 3.04 16.22
N PRO A 183 -3.14 4.28 15.75
CA PRO A 183 -4.29 5.06 15.35
C PRO A 183 -4.94 4.51 14.06
N ASP A 184 -6.28 4.46 14.03
CA ASP A 184 -7.04 4.39 12.77
C ASP A 184 -7.32 5.80 12.24
N SER A 185 -7.49 6.75 13.17
CA SER A 185 -7.72 8.17 12.86
C SER A 185 -6.45 9.02 12.80
N PRO A 186 -6.42 10.08 11.99
CA PRO A 186 -7.48 10.44 11.05
C PRO A 186 -7.42 9.58 9.78
N GLU A 187 -8.57 9.10 9.28
CA GLU A 187 -8.63 8.35 8.02
C GLU A 187 -8.03 9.13 6.83
N ASN A 188 -8.17 10.46 6.87
CA ASN A 188 -7.63 11.40 5.90
C ASN A 188 -6.19 11.84 6.23
N LEU A 189 -5.37 10.95 6.80
CA LEU A 189 -3.95 11.18 7.11
C LEU A 189 -3.18 11.75 5.91
N LEU A 190 -3.50 11.30 4.68
CA LEU A 190 -2.85 11.71 3.44
C LEU A 190 -3.42 13.01 2.83
N SER A 191 -4.45 13.60 3.42
CA SER A 191 -4.99 14.91 3.03
C SER A 191 -4.06 16.01 3.58
N TYR A 192 -2.84 16.12 3.08
CA TYR A 192 -1.76 16.88 3.73
C TYR A 192 -1.25 18.03 2.85
N GLU A 193 -1.16 19.23 3.43
CA GLU A 193 -0.87 20.48 2.70
C GLU A 193 0.45 20.50 1.92
N ASP A 194 1.43 19.71 2.39
CA ASP A 194 2.76 19.64 1.79
C ASP A 194 2.84 18.69 0.58
N PHE A 195 1.81 17.89 0.33
CA PHE A 195 1.74 17.09 -0.88
C PHE A 195 1.40 17.93 -2.11
N ASP A 196 1.82 17.44 -3.27
CA ASP A 196 1.51 18.01 -4.57
C ASP A 196 0.03 17.83 -4.94
N GLY A 197 -0.45 18.68 -5.86
CA GLY A 197 -1.84 18.73 -6.29
C GLY A 197 -2.60 19.96 -5.77
N SER A 198 -3.71 20.30 -6.44
CA SER A 198 -4.50 21.52 -6.21
C SER A 198 -5.61 21.38 -5.15
N PHE A 199 -5.87 20.16 -4.66
CA PHE A 199 -6.98 19.83 -3.75
C PHE A 199 -7.03 20.70 -2.49
N LYS A 200 -5.87 21.13 -1.99
CA LYS A 200 -5.75 21.95 -0.78
C LYS A 200 -6.38 23.36 -0.86
N THR A 201 -6.78 23.81 -2.04
CA THR A 201 -7.30 25.17 -2.28
C THR A 201 -8.44 25.22 -3.30
N ASP A 202 -9.09 24.09 -3.59
CA ASP A 202 -10.16 24.02 -4.59
C ASP A 202 -11.55 24.35 -4.00
N GLY A 203 -11.63 24.57 -2.69
CA GLY A 203 -12.85 24.89 -1.96
C GLY A 203 -13.66 23.68 -1.52
N ILE A 204 -13.17 22.45 -1.76
CA ILE A 204 -13.83 21.20 -1.37
C ILE A 204 -13.23 20.73 -0.05
N LYS A 205 -13.91 21.06 1.05
CA LYS A 205 -13.54 20.59 2.40
C LYS A 205 -12.09 20.96 2.80
N ASP A 206 -11.52 22.04 2.25
CA ASP A 206 -10.16 22.55 2.54
C ASP A 206 -9.87 22.74 4.04
N ASN A 207 -10.92 22.91 4.87
CA ASN A 207 -10.80 23.01 6.32
C ASN A 207 -10.41 21.68 7.01
N LEU A 208 -10.41 20.56 6.28
CA LEU A 208 -10.00 19.23 6.77
C LEU A 208 -8.54 18.88 6.45
N ILE A 209 -7.88 19.68 5.60
CA ILE A 209 -6.48 19.50 5.23
C ILE A 209 -5.59 19.50 6.47
N LYS A 210 -4.66 18.54 6.50
CA LYS A 210 -3.68 18.37 7.56
C LYS A 210 -2.50 19.30 7.36
N ASN A 211 -1.98 19.80 8.47
CA ASN A 211 -0.67 20.44 8.54
C ASN A 211 0.27 19.74 9.55
N TRP A 212 -0.29 18.93 10.46
CA TRP A 212 0.47 18.23 11.50
C TRP A 212 1.42 19.14 12.29
N GLN A 213 1.07 20.43 12.40
CA GLN A 213 1.94 21.46 13.00
C GLN A 213 2.43 21.09 14.40
N PRO A 214 1.60 20.52 15.31
CA PRO A 214 2.05 20.12 16.65
C PRO A 214 3.19 19.10 16.66
N HIS A 215 3.42 18.42 15.53
CA HIS A 215 4.44 17.39 15.39
C HIS A 215 5.71 17.84 14.67
N ARG A 216 5.80 19.10 14.21
CA ARG A 216 7.07 19.61 13.65
C ARG A 216 8.23 19.53 14.64
N GLN A 217 7.94 19.58 15.95
CA GLN A 217 8.93 19.40 17.01
C GLN A 217 9.48 17.96 17.12
N ASP A 218 8.76 16.99 16.56
CA ASP A 218 9.11 15.56 16.60
C ASP A 218 9.96 15.15 15.40
N TRP A 219 10.04 15.99 14.36
CA TRP A 219 10.98 15.82 13.25
C TRP A 219 12.42 16.04 13.74
N LYS A 220 13.34 15.18 13.30
CA LYS A 220 14.73 15.14 13.75
C LYS A 220 15.68 15.36 12.57
N PRO A 221 16.89 15.92 12.82
CA PRO A 221 17.92 15.98 11.79
C PRO A 221 18.20 14.59 11.19
N GLY A 222 18.12 14.49 9.86
CA GLY A 222 18.28 13.24 9.12
C GLY A 222 16.98 12.55 8.72
N ASP A 223 15.84 12.97 9.30
CA ASP A 223 14.53 12.53 8.82
C ASP A 223 14.28 13.04 7.40
N PRO A 224 13.50 12.30 6.59
CA PRO A 224 13.27 12.68 5.22
C PRO A 224 12.42 13.95 5.12
N THR A 225 12.62 14.63 4.00
CA THR A 225 11.82 15.76 3.51
C THR A 225 11.83 15.70 1.98
N TRP A 226 10.92 16.41 1.33
CA TRP A 226 10.95 16.65 -0.11
C TRP A 226 10.91 18.15 -0.40
N GLN A 227 11.28 18.54 -1.61
CA GLN A 227 11.34 19.95 -2.01
C GLN A 227 12.19 20.77 -1.02
N SER A 228 13.25 20.15 -0.50
CA SER A 228 14.21 20.83 0.35
C SER A 228 14.93 21.90 -0.45
N PRO A 229 15.16 23.10 0.12
CA PRO A 229 15.95 24.13 -0.53
C PRO A 229 17.31 23.58 -0.96
N GLY A 230 17.63 23.67 -2.26
CA GLY A 230 18.91 23.23 -2.83
C GLY A 230 19.31 24.01 -4.09
N GLU A 231 20.60 24.39 -4.16
CA GLU A 231 21.45 25.08 -5.18
C GLU A 231 20.87 26.17 -6.10
N LYS A 232 19.57 26.17 -6.43
CA LYS A 232 18.90 27.16 -7.31
C LYS A 232 18.30 28.36 -6.55
N GLY A 233 18.72 28.58 -5.30
CA GLY A 233 18.38 29.79 -4.54
C GLY A 233 16.95 29.88 -4.01
N GLU A 234 16.22 28.75 -3.95
CA GLU A 234 14.89 28.71 -3.34
C GLU A 234 14.98 28.97 -1.82
N LYS A 235 14.07 29.82 -1.32
CA LYS A 235 13.94 30.13 0.10
C LYS A 235 12.85 29.24 0.69
N GLY A 236 13.11 28.56 1.80
CA GLY A 236 12.11 27.75 2.50
C GLY A 236 12.72 26.74 3.46
N GLU A 237 11.89 25.85 4.02
CA GLU A 237 12.31 24.59 4.62
C GLU A 237 11.81 23.45 3.74
N GLY A 238 12.44 22.27 3.80
CA GLY A 238 11.88 21.07 3.16
C GLY A 238 10.48 20.76 3.68
N LYS A 239 9.62 20.34 2.76
CA LYS A 239 8.25 19.90 3.03
C LYS A 239 8.24 18.52 3.69
N GLY A 240 7.13 18.20 4.35
CA GLY A 240 6.88 16.89 4.95
C GLY A 240 7.10 16.80 6.44
N LYS A 241 7.75 17.81 7.05
CA LYS A 241 8.21 17.73 8.44
C LYS A 241 7.09 17.47 9.45
N GLY A 242 5.89 18.01 9.24
CA GLY A 242 4.76 17.82 10.15
C GLY A 242 4.35 16.35 10.22
N LEU A 243 4.04 15.74 9.06
CA LEU A 243 3.62 14.35 8.97
C LEU A 243 4.73 13.38 9.38
N ILE A 244 5.98 13.60 8.93
CA ILE A 244 7.13 12.79 9.35
C ILE A 244 7.34 12.86 10.87
N GLY A 245 7.21 14.05 11.47
CA GLY A 245 7.23 14.20 12.92
C GLY A 245 6.08 13.48 13.62
N ALA A 246 4.88 13.44 13.03
CA ALA A 246 3.74 12.73 13.60
C ALA A 246 4.02 11.22 13.69
N LEU A 247 4.66 10.64 12.66
CA LEU A 247 5.12 9.26 12.66
C LEU A 247 6.18 9.01 13.75
N ASN A 248 7.15 9.91 13.89
CA ASN A 248 8.14 9.81 14.97
C ASN A 248 7.50 9.83 16.36
N TYR A 249 6.50 10.70 16.54
CA TYR A 249 5.77 10.81 17.80
C TYR A 249 5.04 9.50 18.12
N ILE A 250 4.25 8.95 17.20
CA ILE A 250 3.43 7.77 17.50
C ILE A 250 4.30 6.54 17.81
N VAL A 251 5.43 6.43 17.12
CA VAL A 251 6.47 5.41 17.39
C VAL A 251 7.11 5.64 18.75
N SER A 252 7.38 6.89 19.15
CA SER A 252 7.90 7.20 20.49
C SER A 252 6.93 6.79 21.61
N LYS A 253 5.63 6.72 21.31
CA LYS A 253 4.59 6.20 22.20
C LYS A 253 4.45 4.67 22.17
N GLY A 254 5.23 4.00 21.33
CA GLY A 254 5.29 2.54 21.22
C GLY A 254 4.22 1.92 20.33
N MET A 255 3.49 2.73 19.56
CA MET A 255 2.58 2.23 18.52
C MET A 255 3.38 1.75 17.32
N ASN A 256 2.83 0.77 16.60
CA ASN A 256 3.51 0.06 15.52
C ASN A 256 2.65 -0.04 14.25
N SER A 257 1.58 0.76 14.13
CA SER A 257 0.81 0.86 12.90
C SER A 257 0.24 2.26 12.70
N ILE A 258 -0.11 2.54 11.45
CA ILE A 258 -0.88 3.70 11.01
C ILE A 258 -1.88 3.25 9.95
N SER A 259 -3.03 3.92 9.92
CA SER A 259 -4.08 3.74 8.92
C SER A 259 -4.30 5.00 8.11
N PHE A 260 -4.76 4.81 6.88
CA PHE A 260 -5.06 5.89 5.94
C PHE A 260 -5.90 5.38 4.77
N LEU A 261 -6.77 6.24 4.27
CA LEU A 261 -7.39 6.07 2.96
C LEU A 261 -6.40 6.40 1.85
N THR A 262 -6.55 5.75 0.68
CA THR A 262 -5.85 6.16 -0.56
C THR A 262 -6.80 6.71 -1.62
N LEU A 263 -8.12 6.61 -1.40
CA LEU A 263 -9.15 7.18 -2.26
C LEU A 263 -10.43 7.45 -1.45
N ASN A 264 -10.82 8.71 -1.33
CA ASN A 264 -12.02 9.13 -0.61
C ASN A 264 -12.88 10.17 -1.37
N ILE A 265 -12.70 10.28 -2.70
CA ILE A 265 -13.55 11.11 -3.55
C ILE A 265 -15.02 10.71 -3.33
N LEU A 266 -15.91 11.68 -3.13
CA LEU A 266 -17.33 11.53 -2.75
C LEU A 266 -17.63 11.17 -1.28
N GLY A 267 -16.67 10.76 -0.46
CA GLY A 267 -16.96 10.50 0.94
C GLY A 267 -16.64 11.64 1.89
N ASP A 268 -16.10 11.30 3.06
CA ASP A 268 -16.20 12.15 4.24
C ASP A 268 -15.20 13.30 4.26
N ASP A 269 -14.02 13.13 3.68
CA ASP A 269 -13.03 14.22 3.51
C ASP A 269 -12.84 14.69 2.05
N GLN A 270 -12.92 13.79 1.06
CA GLN A 270 -12.80 14.07 -0.39
C GLN A 270 -11.45 14.59 -0.90
N ASN A 271 -10.44 14.73 -0.03
CA ASN A 271 -9.14 15.31 -0.35
C ASN A 271 -8.00 14.29 -0.44
N VAL A 272 -8.32 12.99 -0.35
CA VAL A 272 -7.35 11.90 -0.51
C VAL A 272 -7.65 11.13 -1.79
N PHE A 273 -6.82 11.34 -2.80
CA PHE A 273 -6.92 10.60 -4.05
C PHE A 273 -5.59 10.59 -4.79
N PRO A 274 -5.36 9.55 -5.62
CA PRO A 274 -4.10 9.39 -6.33
C PRO A 274 -4.07 10.10 -7.68
N TYR A 275 -5.20 10.67 -8.09
CA TYR A 275 -5.41 11.22 -9.43
C TYR A 275 -4.91 12.67 -9.54
N VAL A 276 -4.74 13.12 -10.79
CA VAL A 276 -4.45 14.53 -11.10
C VAL A 276 -5.64 15.43 -10.80
N ASP A 277 -6.86 14.91 -10.92
CA ASP A 277 -8.13 15.60 -10.68
C ASP A 277 -9.19 14.58 -10.22
N THR A 278 -10.19 15.03 -9.46
CA THR A 278 -11.25 14.17 -8.93
C THR A 278 -12.19 13.62 -9.99
N ASN A 279 -12.24 14.22 -11.20
CA ASN A 279 -13.06 13.79 -12.32
C ASN A 279 -12.31 12.96 -13.37
N GLU A 280 -11.01 12.69 -13.17
CA GLU A 280 -10.16 11.98 -14.13
C GLU A 280 -9.45 10.80 -13.47
N VAL A 281 -10.20 9.71 -13.28
CA VAL A 281 -9.78 8.51 -12.53
C VAL A 281 -8.82 7.58 -13.31
N LEU A 282 -8.40 7.96 -14.52
CA LEU A 282 -7.43 7.21 -15.31
C LEU A 282 -6.06 7.91 -15.41
N ARG A 283 -5.88 9.07 -14.77
CA ARG A 283 -4.59 9.80 -14.77
C ARG A 283 -4.14 10.06 -13.34
N PHE A 284 -2.94 9.58 -13.03
CA PHE A 284 -2.37 9.62 -11.69
C PHE A 284 -1.38 10.77 -11.55
N ASP A 285 -1.37 11.34 -10.35
CA ASP A 285 -0.41 12.37 -9.94
C ASP A 285 0.89 11.69 -9.49
N VAL A 286 1.92 11.78 -10.34
CA VAL A 286 3.18 11.04 -10.19
C VAL A 286 4.01 11.60 -9.04
N SER A 287 4.02 12.92 -8.85
CA SER A 287 4.75 13.59 -7.78
C SER A 287 4.13 13.35 -6.41
N LYS A 288 2.79 13.42 -6.30
CA LYS A 288 2.06 13.09 -5.06
C LYS A 288 2.33 11.66 -4.62
N PHE A 289 2.26 10.69 -5.53
CA PHE A 289 2.63 9.32 -5.21
C PHE A 289 4.09 9.15 -4.80
N ALA A 290 5.01 9.89 -5.42
CA ALA A 290 6.42 9.87 -5.04
C ALA A 290 6.65 10.47 -3.64
N GLN A 291 5.83 11.42 -3.20
CA GLN A 291 5.86 11.97 -1.84
C GLN A 291 5.22 11.03 -0.81
N TRP A 292 4.14 10.33 -1.16
CA TRP A 292 3.58 9.26 -0.32
C TRP A 292 4.62 8.18 -0.03
N GLU A 293 5.40 7.78 -1.05
CA GLU A 293 6.48 6.79 -0.88
C GLU A 293 7.52 7.22 0.17
N ILE A 294 7.87 8.50 0.24
CA ILE A 294 8.80 9.01 1.26
C ILE A 294 8.24 8.78 2.67
N VAL A 295 6.95 9.05 2.87
CA VAL A 295 6.26 8.85 4.14
C VAL A 295 6.22 7.36 4.50
N PHE A 296 5.87 6.51 3.54
CA PHE A 296 5.76 5.07 3.75
C PHE A 296 7.11 4.38 4.00
N GLU A 297 8.18 4.77 3.29
CA GLU A 297 9.53 4.28 3.57
C GLU A 297 9.99 4.66 4.98
N HIS A 298 9.72 5.91 5.39
CA HIS A 298 10.02 6.35 6.75
C HIS A 298 9.26 5.51 7.78
N ALA A 299 7.95 5.35 7.60
CA ALA A 299 7.09 4.53 8.45
C ALA A 299 7.64 3.10 8.60
N GLN A 300 7.99 2.43 7.50
CA GLN A 300 8.55 1.08 7.53
C GLN A 300 9.91 1.01 8.24
N SER A 301 10.75 2.03 8.10
CA SER A 301 12.03 2.12 8.82
C SER A 301 11.87 2.29 10.33
N LEU A 302 10.73 2.84 10.77
CA LEU A 302 10.37 2.98 12.18
C LEU A 302 9.60 1.76 12.74
N GLY A 303 9.27 0.77 11.90
CA GLY A 303 8.47 -0.39 12.30
C GLY A 303 6.97 -0.12 12.37
N LEU A 304 6.46 0.82 11.57
CA LEU A 304 5.03 1.09 11.42
C LEU A 304 4.41 0.29 10.28
N PHE A 305 3.52 -0.63 10.62
CA PHE A 305 2.64 -1.33 9.69
C PHE A 305 1.73 -0.33 8.97
N LEU A 306 1.61 -0.49 7.65
CA LEU A 306 0.78 0.37 6.80
C LEU A 306 -0.57 -0.27 6.55
N HIS A 307 -1.64 0.31 7.07
CA HIS A 307 -3.01 -0.12 6.79
C HIS A 307 -3.58 0.65 5.60
N PHE A 308 -3.52 0.07 4.39
CA PHE A 308 -4.06 0.70 3.17
C PHE A 308 -5.56 0.47 3.05
N LYS A 309 -6.38 1.45 3.40
CA LYS A 309 -7.82 1.46 3.09
C LYS A 309 -8.02 2.00 1.67
N THR A 310 -8.47 1.16 0.74
CA THR A 310 -8.50 1.55 -0.67
C THR A 310 -9.69 2.42 -1.07
N GLN A 311 -10.74 2.45 -0.25
CA GLN A 311 -12.02 3.13 -0.49
C GLN A 311 -12.88 3.10 0.79
N GLU A 312 -13.93 3.92 0.82
CA GLU A 312 -14.94 4.00 1.89
C GLU A 312 -16.35 3.62 1.35
N VAL A 313 -17.36 3.66 2.22
CA VAL A 313 -18.73 3.29 1.86
C VAL A 313 -19.35 4.25 0.85
N GLU A 314 -19.08 5.55 0.93
CA GLU A 314 -19.65 6.55 0.02
C GLU A 314 -19.13 6.34 -1.40
N ASN A 315 -17.87 5.95 -1.56
CA ASN A 315 -17.22 5.86 -2.86
C ASN A 315 -16.96 4.45 -3.36
N GLN A 316 -17.49 3.43 -2.67
CA GLN A 316 -17.35 2.03 -3.07
C GLN A 316 -17.81 1.76 -4.52
N GLY A 317 -18.75 2.55 -5.03
CA GLY A 317 -19.25 2.49 -6.40
C GLY A 317 -18.59 3.49 -7.38
N LEU A 318 -17.67 4.35 -6.93
CA LEU A 318 -17.05 5.39 -7.75
C LEU A 318 -16.35 4.80 -8.98
N LEU A 319 -15.47 3.81 -8.75
CA LEU A 319 -14.74 3.14 -9.82
C LEU A 319 -15.57 1.98 -10.36
N ASP A 320 -15.84 2.01 -11.67
CA ASP A 320 -16.56 0.99 -12.43
C ASP A 320 -17.94 0.59 -11.85
N ASN A 321 -18.68 1.52 -11.23
CA ASN A 321 -19.94 1.22 -10.51
C ASN A 321 -19.74 0.12 -9.44
N GLY A 322 -18.57 0.11 -8.78
CA GLY A 322 -18.17 -0.88 -7.80
C GLY A 322 -17.62 -2.17 -8.41
N GLY A 323 -17.62 -2.30 -9.74
CA GLY A 323 -17.05 -3.42 -10.47
C GLY A 323 -15.53 -3.49 -10.40
N LEU A 324 -14.98 -4.62 -10.86
CA LEU A 324 -13.56 -4.75 -11.18
C LEU A 324 -13.37 -4.52 -12.69
N GLY A 325 -13.51 -3.28 -13.13
CA GLY A 325 -13.35 -2.87 -14.52
C GLY A 325 -11.99 -2.22 -14.78
N LEU A 326 -11.95 -1.28 -15.72
CA LEU A 326 -10.70 -0.63 -16.13
C LEU A 326 -10.15 0.26 -15.00
N GLU A 327 -11.02 1.09 -14.42
CA GLU A 327 -10.63 2.14 -13.46
C GLU A 327 -10.06 1.52 -12.19
N ARG A 328 -10.78 0.53 -11.63
CA ARG A 328 -10.37 -0.16 -10.40
C ARG A 328 -9.15 -1.05 -10.59
N LYS A 329 -9.08 -1.80 -11.70
CA LYS A 329 -7.88 -2.62 -12.00
C LYS A 329 -6.65 -1.72 -12.14
N LEU A 330 -6.79 -0.57 -12.81
CA LEU A 330 -5.68 0.36 -12.99
C LEU A 330 -5.23 0.97 -11.66
N TYR A 331 -6.18 1.44 -10.85
CA TYR A 331 -5.91 1.95 -9.51
C TYR A 331 -5.16 0.94 -8.63
N TYR A 332 -5.64 -0.29 -8.52
CA TYR A 332 -4.98 -1.33 -7.72
C TYR A 332 -3.61 -1.70 -8.28
N ARG A 333 -3.45 -1.73 -9.60
CA ARG A 333 -2.15 -1.98 -10.22
C ARG A 333 -1.13 -0.89 -9.90
N GLU A 334 -1.52 0.39 -9.93
CA GLU A 334 -0.63 1.50 -9.56
C GLU A 334 -0.23 1.42 -8.08
N LEU A 335 -1.17 1.13 -7.17
CA LEU A 335 -0.84 0.93 -5.75
C LEU A 335 0.18 -0.19 -5.55
N VAL A 336 -0.02 -1.35 -6.19
CA VAL A 336 0.91 -2.49 -6.07
C VAL A 336 2.27 -2.20 -6.72
N ALA A 337 2.29 -1.54 -7.88
CA ALA A 337 3.53 -1.19 -8.58
C ALA A 337 4.40 -0.21 -7.78
N ARG A 338 3.77 0.72 -7.07
CA ARG A 338 4.45 1.79 -6.34
C ARG A 338 4.77 1.44 -4.90
N PHE A 339 3.89 0.69 -4.22
CA PHE A 339 3.98 0.50 -2.77
C PHE A 339 4.03 -0.98 -2.35
N GLY A 340 3.80 -1.92 -3.26
CA GLY A 340 3.81 -3.35 -2.95
C GLY A 340 5.17 -3.88 -2.46
N HIS A 341 6.29 -3.19 -2.69
CA HIS A 341 7.60 -3.66 -2.20
C HIS A 341 7.77 -3.56 -0.68
N HIS A 342 6.99 -2.70 -0.01
CA HIS A 342 7.02 -2.52 1.45
C HIS A 342 6.77 -3.84 2.18
N LEU A 343 7.31 -3.97 3.39
CA LEU A 343 7.44 -5.28 4.06
C LEU A 343 6.26 -5.63 4.96
N ALA A 344 5.64 -4.64 5.59
CA ALA A 344 4.53 -4.86 6.52
C ALA A 344 3.37 -3.91 6.19
N LEU A 345 2.39 -4.45 5.48
CA LEU A 345 1.14 -3.78 5.12
C LEU A 345 -0.01 -4.79 4.98
N ASN A 346 -1.24 -4.27 4.95
CA ASN A 346 -2.36 -4.97 4.34
C ASN A 346 -2.89 -4.18 3.13
N TRP A 347 -3.66 -4.88 2.30
CA TRP A 347 -4.62 -4.29 1.38
C TRP A 347 -6.01 -4.45 1.99
N ASN A 348 -6.58 -3.36 2.50
CA ASN A 348 -7.96 -3.31 2.95
C ASN A 348 -8.86 -2.82 1.83
N LEU A 349 -9.68 -3.72 1.30
CA LEU A 349 -10.38 -3.56 0.02
C LEU A 349 -11.69 -2.76 0.12
N GLY A 350 -11.92 -2.12 1.26
CA GLY A 350 -13.01 -1.18 1.46
C GLY A 350 -13.46 -1.12 2.90
N GLU A 351 -13.74 0.09 3.35
CA GLU A 351 -14.40 0.39 4.61
C GLU A 351 -15.93 0.40 4.44
N GLU A 352 -16.64 -0.11 5.45
CA GLU A 352 -18.10 -0.09 5.56
C GLU A 352 -18.81 -0.62 4.28
N ASN A 353 -18.17 -1.60 3.64
CA ASN A 353 -18.49 -1.96 2.27
C ASN A 353 -19.80 -2.76 2.13
N GLY A 354 -20.63 -2.41 1.15
CA GLY A 354 -21.92 -3.02 0.87
C GLY A 354 -23.11 -2.11 1.17
N GLU A 355 -24.27 -2.70 1.47
CA GLU A 355 -25.53 -2.01 1.75
C GLU A 355 -25.55 -1.38 3.14
N TRP A 356 -24.74 -0.33 3.32
CA TRP A 356 -24.55 0.30 4.63
C TRP A 356 -25.49 1.48 4.86
N HIS A 357 -25.66 2.33 3.84
CA HIS A 357 -26.51 3.52 3.89
C HIS A 357 -27.85 3.28 3.21
N PRO A 358 -28.96 3.87 3.72
CA PRO A 358 -30.28 3.76 3.09
C PRO A 358 -30.38 4.50 1.74
N ASN A 359 -29.51 5.48 1.51
CA ASN A 359 -29.44 6.26 0.27
C ASN A 359 -27.97 6.54 -0.06
N PRO A 360 -27.21 5.54 -0.57
CA PRO A 360 -25.79 5.69 -0.80
C PRO A 360 -25.53 6.57 -2.04
N PRO A 361 -24.47 7.40 -2.03
CA PRO A 361 -24.16 8.29 -3.16
C PRO A 361 -23.62 7.54 -4.39
N THR A 362 -23.08 6.33 -4.20
CA THR A 362 -22.69 5.40 -5.27
C THR A 362 -23.31 4.02 -5.05
N PRO A 363 -23.39 3.15 -6.08
CA PRO A 363 -23.96 1.81 -5.91
C PRO A 363 -23.20 0.97 -4.88
N PRO A 364 -23.89 0.26 -3.95
CA PRO A 364 -23.24 -0.61 -2.99
C PRO A 364 -22.57 -1.80 -3.67
N GLN A 365 -21.40 -2.19 -3.18
CA GLN A 365 -20.65 -3.33 -3.71
C GLN A 365 -21.25 -4.66 -3.26
N THR A 366 -21.44 -5.54 -4.22
CA THR A 366 -21.89 -6.92 -4.04
C THR A 366 -20.75 -7.85 -3.61
N SER A 367 -21.09 -9.03 -3.08
CA SER A 367 -20.09 -10.06 -2.76
C SER A 367 -19.25 -10.49 -3.97
N ILE A 368 -19.83 -10.54 -5.18
CA ILE A 368 -19.07 -10.91 -6.39
C ILE A 368 -17.99 -9.85 -6.68
N GLN A 369 -18.32 -8.57 -6.53
CA GLN A 369 -17.37 -7.47 -6.71
C GLN A 369 -16.27 -7.53 -5.65
N ARG A 370 -16.62 -7.72 -4.37
CA ARG A 370 -15.65 -7.89 -3.27
C ARG A 370 -14.68 -9.05 -3.49
N LEU A 371 -15.18 -10.20 -3.93
CA LEU A 371 -14.35 -11.37 -4.24
C LEU A 371 -13.43 -11.13 -5.44
N ALA A 372 -13.94 -10.45 -6.48
CA ALA A 372 -13.14 -10.09 -7.65
C ALA A 372 -11.95 -9.17 -7.27
N MET A 373 -12.17 -8.18 -6.40
CA MET A 373 -11.10 -7.31 -5.91
C MET A 373 -9.99 -8.10 -5.19
N ALA A 374 -10.36 -9.00 -4.28
CA ALA A 374 -9.40 -9.83 -3.56
C ALA A 374 -8.63 -10.78 -4.48
N MET A 375 -9.32 -11.36 -5.48
CA MET A 375 -8.68 -12.19 -6.51
C MET A 375 -7.67 -11.38 -7.32
N TYR A 376 -8.00 -10.15 -7.70
CA TYR A 376 -7.09 -9.31 -8.49
C TYR A 376 -5.82 -8.97 -7.73
N PHE A 377 -5.92 -8.55 -6.46
CA PHE A 377 -4.72 -8.37 -5.61
C PHE A 377 -3.89 -9.64 -5.50
N GLN A 378 -4.55 -10.80 -5.32
CA GLN A 378 -3.84 -12.08 -5.29
C GLN A 378 -3.08 -12.36 -6.60
N GLN A 379 -3.59 -11.92 -7.75
CA GLN A 379 -2.94 -12.11 -9.05
C GLN A 379 -1.77 -11.15 -9.30
N ILE A 380 -1.86 -9.91 -8.85
CA ILE A 380 -0.91 -8.85 -9.23
C ILE A 380 0.12 -8.51 -8.15
N ASP A 381 -0.15 -8.80 -6.87
CA ASP A 381 0.78 -8.54 -5.78
C ASP A 381 1.82 -9.68 -5.70
N PRO A 382 3.05 -9.48 -6.17
CA PRO A 382 4.04 -10.56 -6.23
C PRO A 382 4.51 -11.00 -4.83
N TYR A 383 4.14 -10.26 -3.78
CA TYR A 383 4.55 -10.51 -2.40
C TYR A 383 3.42 -11.05 -1.52
N GLN A 384 2.20 -11.15 -2.06
CA GLN A 384 1.04 -11.79 -1.42
C GLN A 384 0.70 -11.21 -0.03
N HIS A 385 0.69 -9.89 0.11
CA HIS A 385 0.37 -9.21 1.37
C HIS A 385 -0.99 -9.62 1.94
N HIS A 386 -1.16 -9.37 3.24
CA HIS A 386 -2.42 -9.58 3.92
C HIS A 386 -3.54 -8.78 3.22
N ARG A 387 -4.63 -9.45 2.84
CA ARG A 387 -5.83 -8.84 2.23
C ARG A 387 -7.01 -8.96 3.19
N VAL A 388 -7.65 -7.84 3.47
CA VAL A 388 -8.76 -7.72 4.42
C VAL A 388 -9.87 -6.85 3.85
N ILE A 389 -10.99 -6.80 4.56
CA ILE A 389 -12.06 -5.83 4.36
C ILE A 389 -12.44 -5.25 5.72
N HIS A 390 -12.72 -3.94 5.78
CA HIS A 390 -13.18 -3.26 6.99
C HIS A 390 -14.71 -3.19 7.00
N ASN A 391 -15.34 -3.80 8.01
CA ASN A 391 -16.79 -3.90 8.04
C ASN A 391 -17.35 -4.25 9.44
N GLY A 392 -18.51 -3.67 9.76
CA GLY A 392 -19.31 -4.00 10.96
C GLY A 392 -20.67 -4.67 10.66
N GLN A 393 -21.03 -4.81 9.38
CA GLN A 393 -22.27 -5.45 8.90
C GLN A 393 -21.99 -6.86 8.33
N TYR A 394 -22.81 -7.37 7.41
CA TYR A 394 -22.73 -8.74 6.90
C TYR A 394 -21.70 -8.88 5.76
N PHE A 395 -20.66 -9.70 5.94
CA PHE A 395 -19.59 -9.93 4.95
C PHE A 395 -19.06 -11.39 4.94
N HIS A 396 -19.94 -12.39 5.08
CA HIS A 396 -19.53 -13.80 5.10
C HIS A 396 -18.83 -14.29 3.83
N ASP A 397 -18.91 -13.56 2.72
CA ASP A 397 -18.22 -13.88 1.47
C ASP A 397 -16.70 -14.00 1.65
N ILE A 398 -16.09 -13.31 2.62
CA ILE A 398 -14.65 -13.45 2.87
C ILE A 398 -14.26 -14.85 3.34
N ALA A 399 -15.19 -15.62 3.90
CA ALA A 399 -14.96 -16.99 4.34
C ALA A 399 -15.42 -18.04 3.30
N ALA A 400 -16.06 -17.62 2.20
CA ALA A 400 -16.56 -18.52 1.18
C ALA A 400 -15.43 -19.28 0.46
N THR A 401 -15.77 -20.43 -0.12
CA THR A 401 -14.86 -21.16 -1.04
C THR A 401 -14.45 -20.25 -2.19
N GLY A 402 -13.15 -20.21 -2.51
CA GLY A 402 -12.62 -19.32 -3.55
C GLY A 402 -12.36 -17.89 -3.10
N SER A 403 -12.60 -17.56 -1.82
CA SER A 403 -12.17 -16.27 -1.27
C SER A 403 -10.65 -16.14 -1.21
N HIS A 404 -10.14 -15.02 -1.69
CA HIS A 404 -8.73 -14.65 -1.61
C HIS A 404 -8.41 -13.70 -0.46
N TYR A 405 -9.41 -13.36 0.36
CA TYR A 405 -9.18 -12.69 1.63
C TYR A 405 -8.38 -13.60 2.56
N THR A 406 -7.62 -12.96 3.43
CA THR A 406 -6.75 -13.62 4.43
C THR A 406 -7.09 -13.19 5.84
N GLY A 407 -7.94 -12.18 6.00
CA GLY A 407 -8.33 -11.65 7.29
C GLY A 407 -9.55 -10.76 7.24
N ALA A 408 -9.90 -10.25 8.42
CA ALA A 408 -10.96 -9.29 8.63
C ALA A 408 -10.43 -8.10 9.43
N SER A 409 -10.88 -6.90 9.06
CA SER A 409 -10.68 -5.66 9.80
C SER A 409 -12.03 -5.30 10.41
N VAL A 410 -12.16 -5.39 11.73
CA VAL A 410 -13.46 -5.40 12.39
C VAL A 410 -13.83 -4.02 12.90
N GLN A 411 -15.06 -3.62 12.60
CA GLN A 411 -15.72 -2.45 13.18
C GLN A 411 -16.83 -2.90 14.14
N THR A 412 -17.07 -2.12 15.19
CA THR A 412 -18.20 -2.33 16.10
C THR A 412 -19.00 -1.03 16.29
N SER A 413 -19.99 -1.01 17.19
CA SER A 413 -20.88 0.14 17.37
C SER A 413 -21.26 0.45 18.80
N SER A 414 -20.63 -0.19 19.78
CA SER A 414 -20.98 0.00 21.20
C SER A 414 -20.10 1.09 21.83
N PRO A 415 -20.67 2.13 22.46
CA PRO A 415 -19.89 3.22 23.06
C PRO A 415 -19.01 2.80 24.24
N ASP A 416 -19.32 1.66 24.86
CA ASP A 416 -18.53 1.06 25.93
C ASP A 416 -17.62 -0.08 25.44
N PHE A 417 -17.47 -0.23 24.12
CA PHE A 417 -16.62 -1.22 23.46
C PHE A 417 -17.02 -2.70 23.74
N SER A 418 -18.16 -2.95 24.38
CA SER A 418 -18.58 -4.26 24.88
C SER A 418 -18.77 -5.35 23.80
N LYS A 419 -19.04 -4.97 22.55
CA LYS A 419 -19.27 -5.91 21.44
C LYS A 419 -17.99 -6.56 20.91
N ILE A 420 -16.82 -6.01 21.19
CA ILE A 420 -15.56 -6.38 20.53
C ILE A 420 -15.15 -7.83 20.79
N HIS A 421 -15.13 -8.24 22.05
CA HIS A 421 -14.73 -9.61 22.40
C HIS A 421 -15.64 -10.64 21.72
N GLY A 422 -16.95 -10.42 21.74
CA GLY A 422 -17.94 -11.28 21.08
C GLY A 422 -17.80 -11.30 19.56
N ALA A 423 -17.57 -10.14 18.93
CA ALA A 423 -17.36 -10.03 17.48
C ALA A 423 -16.13 -10.83 17.03
N VAL A 424 -15.00 -10.66 17.72
CA VAL A 424 -13.78 -11.44 17.42
C VAL A 424 -14.02 -12.93 17.62
N LYS A 425 -14.59 -13.35 18.76
CA LYS A 425 -14.92 -14.77 19.01
C LYS A 425 -15.83 -15.37 17.94
N THR A 426 -16.78 -14.59 17.43
CA THR A 426 -17.67 -15.01 16.35
C THR A 426 -16.88 -15.25 15.07
N LEU A 427 -16.04 -14.31 14.65
CA LEU A 427 -15.18 -14.47 13.46
C LEU A 427 -14.16 -15.61 13.62
N ARG A 428 -13.62 -15.81 14.82
CA ARG A 428 -12.75 -16.96 15.14
C ARG A 428 -13.47 -18.31 15.00
N SER A 429 -14.79 -18.33 15.12
CA SER A 429 -15.61 -19.53 14.94
C SER A 429 -16.07 -19.76 13.50
N TRP A 430 -15.84 -18.81 12.59
CA TRP A 430 -16.19 -18.98 11.19
C TRP A 430 -15.42 -20.13 10.55
N PRO A 431 -15.98 -20.76 9.50
CA PRO A 431 -15.30 -21.79 8.77
C PRO A 431 -13.93 -21.32 8.27
N VAL A 432 -12.99 -22.25 8.33
CA VAL A 432 -11.69 -22.14 7.69
C VAL A 432 -11.91 -22.04 6.17
N SER A 433 -11.68 -20.87 5.60
CA SER A 433 -11.81 -20.65 4.15
C SER A 433 -10.59 -21.25 3.45
N ASN A 434 -10.78 -22.10 2.45
CA ASN A 434 -9.67 -22.71 1.68
C ASN A 434 -8.59 -23.37 2.58
N GLY A 435 -8.99 -24.01 3.68
CA GLY A 435 -8.06 -24.71 4.59
C GLY A 435 -7.26 -23.80 5.54
N ARG A 436 -7.54 -22.50 5.60
CA ARG A 436 -6.89 -21.53 6.51
C ARG A 436 -7.87 -20.64 7.30
N PRO A 437 -7.61 -20.34 8.59
CA PRO A 437 -8.41 -19.42 9.40
C PRO A 437 -8.09 -17.96 9.07
N LEU A 438 -9.05 -17.06 9.21
CA LEU A 438 -8.83 -15.62 9.03
C LEU A 438 -7.94 -15.05 10.15
N ALA A 439 -7.00 -14.17 9.79
CA ALA A 439 -6.34 -13.28 10.75
C ALA A 439 -7.22 -12.05 10.99
N ILE A 440 -7.63 -11.81 12.23
CA ILE A 440 -8.63 -10.79 12.59
C ILE A 440 -7.97 -9.66 13.38
N ALA A 441 -8.16 -8.42 12.92
CA ALA A 441 -7.85 -7.20 13.68
C ALA A 441 -9.14 -6.43 13.98
N VAL A 442 -9.12 -5.57 14.99
CA VAL A 442 -10.25 -4.69 15.36
C VAL A 442 -9.80 -3.26 15.13
N ASP A 443 -10.20 -2.68 14.01
CA ASP A 443 -9.59 -1.45 13.50
C ASP A 443 -10.46 -0.22 13.73
N GLU A 444 -11.77 -0.42 13.94
CA GLU A 444 -12.67 0.63 14.44
C GLU A 444 -13.49 0.12 15.64
N PRO A 445 -12.87 0.10 16.84
CA PRO A 445 -13.54 -0.23 18.08
C PRO A 445 -14.42 0.94 18.54
N GLY A 446 -15.60 0.66 19.08
CA GLY A 446 -16.46 1.67 19.69
C GLY A 446 -17.64 2.07 18.81
N ASP A 447 -18.24 3.23 19.07
CA ASP A 447 -19.28 3.84 18.24
C ASP A 447 -18.72 4.94 17.35
N ALA A 448 -19.35 5.20 16.20
CA ALA A 448 -18.89 6.21 15.23
C ALA A 448 -18.93 7.66 15.78
N GLU A 449 -19.72 7.97 16.81
CA GLU A 449 -19.84 9.35 17.30
C GLU A 449 -18.65 9.74 18.19
N TYR A 450 -18.26 8.88 19.12
CA TYR A 450 -17.29 9.25 20.17
C TYR A 450 -16.05 8.38 20.21
N ALA A 451 -16.14 7.10 19.82
CA ALA A 451 -15.07 6.09 19.80
C ALA A 451 -13.97 6.34 20.86
N LEU A 452 -12.69 6.37 20.46
CA LEU A 452 -11.58 6.70 21.35
C LEU A 452 -11.56 8.21 21.63
N ARG A 453 -12.07 8.58 22.80
CA ARG A 453 -12.08 9.96 23.30
C ARG A 453 -10.66 10.47 23.57
N SER A 454 -10.50 11.78 23.68
CA SER A 454 -9.22 12.39 24.08
C SER A 454 -8.95 12.18 25.56
N ASP A 455 -7.69 12.30 25.98
CA ASP A 455 -7.27 12.25 27.39
C ASP A 455 -7.98 13.31 28.25
N ALA A 456 -8.43 14.42 27.64
CA ALA A 456 -9.17 15.46 28.34
C ALA A 456 -10.63 15.07 28.65
N LEU A 457 -11.22 14.20 27.82
CA LEU A 457 -12.62 13.77 27.93
C LEU A 457 -12.78 12.43 28.64
N ASP A 458 -11.81 11.53 28.47
CA ASP A 458 -11.71 10.25 29.18
C ASP A 458 -10.25 10.03 29.62
N PRO A 459 -9.83 10.61 30.77
CA PRO A 459 -8.46 10.48 31.23
C PRO A 459 -8.05 9.04 31.57
N GLU A 460 -9.01 8.19 31.93
CA GLU A 460 -8.73 6.82 32.36
C GLU A 460 -8.76 5.82 31.22
N HIS A 461 -9.53 6.06 30.14
CA HIS A 461 -9.73 5.16 29.01
C HIS A 461 -10.14 3.74 29.43
N PHE A 462 -10.93 3.62 30.51
CA PHE A 462 -11.18 2.31 31.12
C PHE A 462 -11.86 1.34 30.16
N ASN A 463 -12.96 1.76 29.51
CA ASN A 463 -13.70 0.90 28.59
C ASN A 463 -12.91 0.60 27.32
N ALA A 464 -12.23 1.62 26.76
CA ALA A 464 -11.34 1.44 25.61
C ALA A 464 -10.24 0.40 25.92
N ARG A 465 -9.56 0.49 27.07
CA ARG A 465 -8.60 -0.55 27.47
C ARG A 465 -9.23 -1.91 27.70
N ALA A 466 -10.24 -1.98 28.56
CA ALA A 466 -10.72 -3.24 29.12
C ALA A 466 -11.51 -4.03 28.07
N ASN A 467 -12.51 -3.39 27.47
CA ASN A 467 -13.43 -4.02 26.53
C ASN A 467 -12.91 -3.97 25.09
N GLY A 468 -12.21 -2.89 24.72
CA GLY A 468 -11.64 -2.75 23.38
C GLY A 468 -10.31 -3.46 23.22
N LEU A 469 -9.23 -2.89 23.77
CA LEU A 469 -7.86 -3.39 23.59
C LEU A 469 -7.70 -4.83 24.10
N TRP A 470 -7.91 -5.06 25.39
CA TRP A 470 -7.77 -6.39 25.98
C TRP A 470 -8.88 -7.33 25.54
N GLY A 471 -10.10 -6.84 25.35
CA GLY A 471 -11.21 -7.62 24.82
C GLY A 471 -10.90 -8.23 23.45
N ALA A 472 -10.33 -7.45 22.52
CA ALA A 472 -9.89 -7.93 21.21
C ALA A 472 -8.75 -8.95 21.31
N LEU A 473 -7.66 -8.59 22.00
CA LEU A 473 -6.45 -9.42 22.07
C LEU A 473 -6.73 -10.76 22.76
N LEU A 474 -7.47 -10.78 23.88
CA LEU A 474 -7.82 -12.01 24.58
C LEU A 474 -8.86 -12.86 23.84
N ALA A 475 -9.62 -12.27 22.90
CA ALA A 475 -10.49 -13.03 22.00
C ALA A 475 -9.73 -13.69 20.83
N GLY A 476 -8.45 -13.34 20.64
CA GLY A 476 -7.58 -13.87 19.59
C GLY A 476 -7.48 -13.00 18.34
N ALA A 477 -7.71 -11.69 18.45
CA ALA A 477 -7.33 -10.74 17.42
C ALA A 477 -5.80 -10.54 17.42
N TRP A 478 -5.21 -10.29 16.25
CA TRP A 478 -3.78 -9.98 16.13
C TRP A 478 -3.46 -8.49 16.34
N GLY A 479 -4.47 -7.64 16.53
CA GLY A 479 -4.24 -6.25 16.93
C GLY A 479 -5.47 -5.37 16.90
N THR A 480 -5.25 -4.10 17.21
CA THR A 480 -6.29 -3.07 17.24
C THR A 480 -5.82 -1.76 16.61
N GLU A 481 -6.66 -1.08 15.87
CA GLU A 481 -6.50 0.35 15.59
C GLU A 481 -7.65 1.16 16.19
N TRP A 482 -7.54 2.48 16.23
CA TRP A 482 -8.43 3.32 17.03
C TRP A 482 -8.93 4.54 16.27
N CYS A 483 -10.23 4.55 15.99
CA CYS A 483 -10.97 5.69 15.47
C CYS A 483 -11.29 6.71 16.59
N PHE A 484 -11.36 7.99 16.23
CA PHE A 484 -11.62 9.11 17.14
C PHE A 484 -13.08 9.58 17.14
N GLY A 485 -13.92 9.00 16.28
CA GLY A 485 -15.32 9.35 16.06
C GLY A 485 -15.51 10.76 15.50
N TYR A 486 -16.76 11.15 15.25
CA TYR A 486 -17.09 12.41 14.56
C TYR A 486 -17.44 13.59 15.47
N LYS A 487 -17.92 13.36 16.71
CA LYS A 487 -18.53 14.41 17.54
C LYS A 487 -17.54 15.21 18.39
N ASN A 488 -16.36 14.66 18.67
CA ASN A 488 -15.36 15.31 19.53
C ASN A 488 -14.44 16.24 18.72
N SER A 489 -13.82 17.22 19.39
CA SER A 489 -12.67 17.93 18.84
C SER A 489 -11.54 16.94 18.52
N HIS A 490 -10.80 17.16 17.43
CA HIS A 490 -9.79 16.21 16.96
C HIS A 490 -10.44 14.84 16.66
N SER A 491 -11.50 14.91 15.86
CA SER A 491 -12.26 13.80 15.30
C SER A 491 -11.45 13.02 14.26
N ASP A 492 -12.05 11.96 13.74
CA ASP A 492 -11.48 11.20 12.62
C ASP A 492 -11.15 12.07 11.40
N LEU A 493 -11.94 13.12 11.12
CA LEU A 493 -11.67 14.04 10.01
C LEU A 493 -10.84 15.26 10.40
N THR A 494 -10.83 15.67 11.67
CA THR A 494 -10.27 16.97 12.11
C THR A 494 -9.02 16.87 12.95
N ALA A 495 -8.58 15.66 13.33
CA ALA A 495 -7.36 15.49 14.09
C ALA A 495 -6.14 16.01 13.31
N GLN A 496 -5.36 16.86 13.99
CA GLN A 496 -4.07 17.41 13.56
C GLN A 496 -2.93 16.93 14.48
N SER A 497 -3.26 16.13 15.50
CA SER A 497 -2.29 15.59 16.43
C SER A 497 -2.79 14.36 17.18
N TRP A 498 -1.93 13.35 17.24
CA TRP A 498 -2.12 12.16 18.07
C TRP A 498 -1.79 12.39 19.55
N ARG A 499 -1.30 13.58 19.94
CA ARG A 499 -1.05 13.94 21.35
C ARG A 499 -2.31 14.05 22.20
N THR A 500 -3.47 14.15 21.56
CA THR A 500 -4.76 14.23 22.24
C THR A 500 -5.16 12.92 22.94
N ARG A 501 -4.47 11.81 22.64
CA ARG A 501 -4.64 10.47 23.26
C ARG A 501 -3.32 9.91 23.80
N ASP A 502 -2.41 10.77 24.25
CA ASP A 502 -1.06 10.38 24.71
C ASP A 502 -1.09 9.27 25.79
N ASN A 503 -1.99 9.40 26.77
CA ASN A 503 -2.15 8.41 27.84
C ASN A 503 -2.63 7.07 27.30
N PHE A 504 -3.59 7.08 26.37
CA PHE A 504 -4.07 5.83 25.77
C PHE A 504 -2.98 5.08 25.02
N TRP A 505 -2.10 5.78 24.28
CA TRP A 505 -0.98 5.12 23.60
C TRP A 505 -0.02 4.44 24.58
N THR A 506 0.26 5.07 25.72
CA THR A 506 1.04 4.43 26.79
C THR A 506 0.36 3.16 27.30
N GLN A 507 -0.96 3.18 27.45
CA GLN A 507 -1.73 2.01 27.86
C GLN A 507 -1.71 0.88 26.81
N ALA A 508 -1.85 1.22 25.53
CA ALA A 508 -1.76 0.27 24.42
C ALA A 508 -0.36 -0.36 24.31
N LYS A 509 0.70 0.42 24.56
CA LYS A 509 2.08 -0.08 24.59
C LYS A 509 2.25 -1.20 25.64
N HIS A 510 1.62 -1.08 26.81
CA HIS A 510 1.70 -2.14 27.82
C HIS A 510 1.12 -3.48 27.34
N ALA A 511 0.09 -3.44 26.49
CA ALA A 511 -0.43 -4.65 25.87
C ALA A 511 0.58 -5.25 24.87
N ILE A 512 1.12 -4.44 23.93
CA ILE A 512 2.14 -4.88 22.98
C ILE A 512 3.34 -5.52 23.71
N ASP A 513 3.91 -4.82 24.71
CA ASP A 513 5.06 -5.30 25.48
C ASP A 513 4.77 -6.63 26.19
N SER A 514 3.53 -6.83 26.64
CA SER A 514 3.13 -8.06 27.32
C SER A 514 3.15 -9.26 26.36
N PHE A 515 2.59 -9.11 25.16
CA PHE A 515 2.64 -10.16 24.14
C PHE A 515 4.06 -10.39 23.59
N GLY A 516 4.85 -9.33 23.43
CA GLY A 516 6.26 -9.44 23.00
C GLY A 516 7.11 -10.27 23.97
N ARG A 517 6.91 -10.11 25.29
CA ARG A 517 7.58 -10.93 26.32
C ARG A 517 7.18 -12.41 26.26
N PHE A 518 5.94 -12.74 25.90
CA PHE A 518 5.51 -14.14 25.76
C PHE A 518 6.14 -14.82 24.55
N GLN A 519 6.27 -14.09 23.43
CA GLN A 519 6.95 -14.62 22.24
C GLN A 519 8.42 -14.97 22.56
N GLN A 520 9.16 -14.08 23.22
CA GLN A 520 10.57 -14.32 23.56
C GLN A 520 10.80 -15.56 24.46
N LYS A 521 9.84 -15.90 25.34
CA LYS A 521 9.97 -17.08 26.22
C LYS A 521 9.75 -18.41 25.49
N ASN A 522 8.91 -18.44 24.46
CA ASN A 522 8.62 -19.67 23.70
C ASN A 522 9.67 -19.97 22.62
N PHE A 523 10.54 -19.01 22.28
CA PHE A 523 11.69 -19.22 21.40
C PHE A 523 13.00 -19.52 22.17
N MET A 524 12.96 -19.60 23.51
CA MET A 524 14.08 -20.00 24.38
C MET A 524 13.91 -21.39 25.03
N LEU A 525 12.90 -22.16 24.59
CA LEU A 525 12.70 -23.58 24.88
C LEU A 525 12.76 -24.35 23.56
#